data_AF-A0A373CIN7-F1
#
_entry.id   AF-A0A373CIN7-F1
#
_cell.length_a   1.000
_cell.length_b   1.000
_cell.length_c   1.000
_cell.angle_alpha   90.00
_cell.angle_beta   90.00
_cell.angle_gamma   90.00
#
_symmetry.space_group_name_H-M   'P 1'
#
loop_
_entity.id
_entity.type
_entity.pdbx_description
1 polymer ?
#
loop_
_entity_poly.entity_id
_entity_poly.type
_entity_poly.pdbx_seq_one_letter_code
_entity_poly.pdbx_strand_id
1 'polypeptide(L)'
;RAEYWRKIIQACGQRPAGQSAKRWMDENGIREQSYYHWQRRFRQQAYAEMKENVSVPAVTGKSELDFVEIPCTAVSETHTHPISHEPAAVIRTASFQIEISNDISDTLLSHILREVSHA
;
A
#
# COMPACT_ATOMS: atom_id res chain seq x y z
N ARG A 1 2.91 -19.67 29.68
CA ARG A 1 3.31 -20.00 28.29
C ARG A 1 2.62 -19.11 27.24
N ALA A 2 1.30 -18.86 27.36
CA ALA A 2 0.59 -17.92 26.49
C ALA A 2 1.16 -16.49 26.57
N GLU A 3 1.42 -15.96 27.77
CA GLU A 3 2.00 -14.61 27.93
C GLU A 3 3.36 -14.44 27.23
N TYR A 4 4.21 -15.47 27.28
CA TYR A 4 5.48 -15.47 26.54
C TYR A 4 5.23 -15.30 25.04
N TRP A 5 4.30 -16.07 24.47
CA TRP A 5 3.99 -15.98 23.04
C TRP A 5 3.27 -14.70 22.65
N ARG A 6 2.49 -14.08 23.53
CA ARG A 6 1.96 -12.73 23.30
C ARG A 6 3.08 -11.72 23.14
N LYS A 7 4.08 -11.74 24.03
CA LYS A 7 5.26 -10.87 23.94
C LYS A 7 6.03 -11.09 22.64
N ILE A 8 6.26 -12.35 22.23
CA ILE A 8 6.94 -12.68 20.97
C ILE A 8 6.15 -12.16 19.75
N ILE A 9 4.84 -12.35 19.70
CA ILE A 9 4.01 -11.89 18.59
C ILE A 9 3.95 -10.36 18.54
N GLN A 10 3.84 -9.70 19.70
CA GLN A 10 3.90 -8.24 19.79
C GLN A 10 5.26 -7.71 19.30
N ALA A 11 6.36 -8.30 19.75
CA ALA A 11 7.71 -7.90 19.35
C ALA A 11 7.94 -8.09 17.84
N CYS A 12 7.49 -9.21 17.27
CA CYS A 12 7.52 -9.42 15.81
C CYS A 12 6.68 -8.38 15.06
N GLY A 13 5.59 -7.90 15.64
CA GLY A 13 4.77 -6.81 15.11
C GLY A 13 5.48 -5.45 15.08
N GLN A 14 6.49 -5.26 15.93
CA GLN A 14 7.30 -4.02 16.04
C GLN A 14 8.64 -4.12 15.30
N ARG A 15 8.81 -5.11 14.41
CA ARG A 15 10.03 -5.26 13.61
C ARG A 15 10.24 -4.06 12.66
N PRO A 16 11.49 -3.68 12.35
CA PRO A 16 11.82 -2.63 11.38
C PRO A 16 11.11 -2.79 10.02
N ALA A 17 10.80 -1.66 9.40
CA ALA A 17 10.24 -1.62 8.05
C ALA A 17 11.18 -2.32 7.06
N GLY A 18 10.63 -3.17 6.20
CA GLY A 18 11.42 -3.99 5.27
C GLY A 18 11.94 -5.32 5.84
N GLN A 19 11.83 -5.55 7.16
CA GLN A 19 12.15 -6.86 7.74
C GLN A 19 10.94 -7.80 7.64
N SER A 20 11.15 -8.99 7.08
CA SER A 20 10.12 -10.04 7.06
C SER A 20 9.98 -10.69 8.44
N ALA A 21 8.77 -11.17 8.75
CA ALA A 21 8.54 -11.89 10.01
C ALA A 21 9.43 -13.15 10.12
N LYS A 22 9.72 -13.80 8.98
CA LYS A 22 10.61 -14.97 8.93
C LYS A 22 12.03 -14.63 9.37
N ARG A 23 12.63 -13.58 8.79
CA ARG A 23 13.98 -13.12 9.18
C ARG A 23 14.03 -12.72 10.65
N TRP A 24 13.02 -11.98 11.12
CA TRP A 24 12.93 -11.61 12.54
C TRP A 24 12.88 -12.84 13.45
N MET A 25 12.11 -13.88 13.09
CA MET A 25 12.07 -15.13 13.85
C MET A 25 13.42 -15.85 13.87
N ASP A 26 14.10 -15.93 12.73
CA ASP A 26 15.42 -16.57 12.61
C ASP A 26 16.46 -15.87 13.49
N GLU A 27 16.50 -14.53 13.45
CA GLU A 27 17.41 -13.70 14.28
C GLU A 27 17.13 -13.82 15.79
N ASN A 28 15.86 -14.03 16.16
CA ASN A 28 15.44 -14.14 17.57
C ASN A 28 15.38 -15.60 18.07
N GLY A 29 15.83 -16.57 17.27
CA GLY A 29 15.82 -18.00 17.64
C GLY A 29 14.40 -18.57 17.83
N ILE A 30 13.41 -17.98 17.18
CA ILE A 30 12.01 -18.38 17.28
C ILE A 30 11.69 -19.42 16.22
N ARG A 31 11.22 -20.60 16.65
CA ARG A 31 10.76 -21.63 15.71
C ARG A 31 9.47 -21.19 15.01
N GLU A 32 9.52 -21.11 13.70
CA GLU A 32 8.42 -20.71 12.81
C GLU A 32 7.11 -21.47 13.08
N GLN A 33 7.19 -22.80 13.22
CA GLN A 33 6.01 -23.64 13.50
C GLN A 33 5.31 -23.24 14.81
N SER A 34 6.09 -22.97 15.86
CA SER A 34 5.54 -22.56 17.15
C SER A 34 4.93 -21.16 17.07
N TYR A 35 5.60 -20.23 16.37
CA TYR A 35 5.10 -18.88 16.15
C TYR A 35 3.71 -18.90 15.49
N TYR A 36 3.58 -19.56 14.33
CA TYR A 36 2.31 -19.58 13.60
C TYR A 36 1.22 -20.38 14.32
N HIS A 37 1.58 -21.44 15.04
CA HIS A 37 0.64 -22.16 15.89
C HIS A 37 0.03 -21.25 16.96
N TRP A 38 0.87 -20.49 17.69
CA TRP A 38 0.39 -19.56 18.72
C TRP A 38 -0.34 -18.36 18.14
N GLN A 39 0.13 -17.81 17.02
CA GLN A 39 -0.55 -16.72 16.32
C GLN A 39 -1.96 -17.13 15.89
N ARG A 40 -2.13 -18.33 15.31
CA ARG A 40 -3.44 -18.87 14.95
C ARG A 40 -4.33 -19.02 16.18
N ARG A 41 -3.80 -19.57 17.28
CA ARG A 41 -4.55 -19.74 18.53
C ARG A 41 -5.07 -18.42 19.10
N PHE A 42 -4.26 -17.37 19.13
CA PHE A 42 -4.71 -16.06 19.62
C PHE A 42 -5.75 -15.40 18.71
N ARG A 43 -5.61 -15.54 17.39
CA ARG A 43 -6.65 -15.06 16.46
C ARG A 43 -7.98 -15.77 16.71
N GLN A 44 -7.97 -17.09 16.86
CA GLN A 44 -9.17 -17.87 17.16
C GLN A 44 -9.81 -17.45 18.48
N GLN A 45 -9.00 -17.21 19.52
CA GLN A 45 -9.51 -16.73 20.80
C GLN A 45 -10.20 -15.35 20.65
N ALA A 46 -9.57 -14.40 19.98
CA ALA A 46 -10.17 -13.08 19.73
C ALA A 46 -11.48 -13.18 18.92
N TYR A 47 -11.54 -14.08 17.93
CA TYR A 47 -12.78 -14.34 17.19
C TYR A 47 -13.89 -14.96 18.05
N ALA A 48 -13.55 -15.89 18.94
CA ALA A 48 -14.53 -16.50 19.85
C ALA A 48 -15.06 -15.46 20.85
N GLU A 49 -14.17 -14.65 21.43
CA GLU A 49 -14.54 -13.54 22.32
C GLU A 49 -15.42 -12.51 21.60
N MET A 50 -15.09 -12.14 20.36
CA MET A 50 -15.96 -11.24 19.57
C MET A 50 -17.32 -11.87 19.31
N LYS A 51 -17.39 -13.15 18.94
CA LYS A 51 -18.65 -13.86 18.69
C LYS A 51 -19.54 -13.93 19.94
N GLU A 52 -18.94 -14.09 21.11
CA GLU A 52 -19.64 -14.07 22.41
C GLU A 52 -20.09 -12.66 22.81
N ASN A 53 -19.31 -11.64 22.45
CA ASN A 53 -19.57 -10.24 22.79
C ASN A 53 -20.29 -9.44 21.67
N VAL A 54 -20.80 -10.10 20.62
CA VAL A 54 -21.51 -9.43 19.51
C VAL A 54 -22.91 -9.01 19.96
N SER A 55 -22.96 -7.81 20.52
CA SER A 55 -23.94 -6.77 20.20
C SER A 55 -23.37 -5.91 19.05
N VAL A 56 -23.05 -6.55 17.93
CA VAL A 56 -22.84 -5.87 16.66
C VAL A 56 -24.15 -6.06 15.89
N PRO A 57 -24.72 -5.04 15.23
CA PRO A 57 -25.84 -5.21 14.32
C PRO A 57 -25.35 -5.97 13.07
N ALA A 58 -24.96 -7.23 13.26
CA ALA A 58 -24.82 -8.20 12.21
C ALA A 58 -26.25 -8.52 11.81
N VAL A 59 -26.66 -7.99 10.64
CA VAL A 59 -27.93 -8.22 9.96
C VAL A 59 -28.45 -9.64 10.24
N THR A 60 -29.28 -9.75 11.28
CA THR A 60 -30.04 -10.95 11.61
C THR A 60 -31.48 -10.63 11.29
N GLY A 61 -31.71 -10.35 10.01
CA GLY A 61 -33.01 -10.15 9.43
C GLY A 61 -32.87 -10.47 7.97
N LYS A 62 -33.73 -11.35 7.46
CA LYS A 62 -34.01 -11.42 6.03
C LYS A 62 -34.73 -10.13 5.63
N SER A 63 -34.07 -8.98 5.72
CA SER A 63 -34.48 -7.84 4.93
C SER A 63 -33.84 -8.03 3.57
N GLU A 64 -34.64 -7.93 2.52
CA GLU A 64 -34.15 -7.65 1.18
C GLU A 64 -33.18 -6.47 1.30
N LEU A 65 -31.88 -6.76 1.27
CA LEU A 65 -30.85 -5.74 1.22
C LEU A 65 -30.80 -5.32 -0.24
N ASP A 66 -31.52 -4.25 -0.57
CA ASP A 66 -31.37 -3.59 -1.86
C ASP A 66 -30.08 -2.76 -1.80
N PHE A 67 -29.06 -3.23 -2.50
CA PHE A 67 -27.78 -2.54 -2.60
C PHE A 67 -27.94 -1.39 -3.59
N VAL A 68 -28.02 -0.16 -3.09
CA VAL A 68 -27.96 1.02 -3.95
C VAL A 68 -26.51 1.34 -4.26
N GLU A 69 -26.21 1.61 -5.54
CA GLU A 69 -24.91 2.13 -5.95
C GLU A 69 -24.74 3.52 -5.33
N ILE A 70 -23.76 3.66 -4.44
CA ILE A 70 -23.33 4.97 -3.95
C ILE A 70 -22.52 5.58 -5.11
N PRO A 71 -22.95 6.71 -5.71
CA PRO A 71 -22.15 7.39 -6.70
C PRO A 71 -20.79 7.65 -6.10
N CYS A 72 -19.78 6.97 -6.63
CA CYS A 72 -18.40 7.31 -6.32
C CYS A 72 -18.19 8.65 -7.02
N THR A 73 -18.39 9.75 -6.30
CA THR A 73 -17.69 10.97 -6.67
C THR A 73 -16.25 10.56 -6.56
N ALA A 74 -15.61 10.27 -7.70
CA ALA A 74 -14.18 10.23 -7.77
C ALA A 74 -13.74 11.47 -7.00
N VAL A 75 -13.19 11.26 -5.80
CA VAL A 75 -12.48 12.31 -5.12
C VAL A 75 -11.35 12.54 -6.10
N SER A 76 -11.54 13.54 -6.96
CA SER A 76 -10.48 14.14 -7.72
C SER A 76 -9.52 14.59 -6.64
N GLU A 77 -8.59 13.70 -6.30
CA GLU A 77 -7.44 14.02 -5.48
C GLU A 77 -6.89 15.28 -6.10
N THR A 78 -6.99 16.33 -5.31
CA THR A 78 -6.81 17.70 -5.75
C THR A 78 -5.31 17.94 -5.81
N HIS A 79 -4.64 17.23 -6.71
CA HIS A 79 -3.27 17.48 -7.17
C HIS A 79 -3.16 17.16 -8.66
N THR A 80 -4.19 17.48 -9.42
CA THR A 80 -4.06 17.65 -10.86
C THR A 80 -4.40 19.10 -11.12
N HIS A 81 -3.37 19.96 -11.09
CA HIS A 81 -3.37 21.05 -12.07
C HIS A 81 -3.83 20.41 -13.37
N PRO A 82 -4.80 20.97 -14.13
CA PRO A 82 -5.03 20.46 -15.47
C PRO A 82 -3.66 20.45 -16.12
N ILE A 83 -3.13 19.25 -16.38
CA ILE A 83 -1.89 19.11 -17.13
C ILE A 83 -2.33 19.61 -18.49
N SER A 84 -2.14 20.90 -18.69
CA SER A 84 -2.26 21.50 -20.00
C SER A 84 -1.25 20.72 -20.81
N HIS A 85 -1.73 19.84 -21.68
CA HIS A 85 -0.90 19.11 -22.63
C HIS A 85 -0.31 20.07 -23.69
N GLU A 86 -0.41 21.38 -23.47
CA GLU A 86 0.28 22.38 -24.26
C GLU A 86 1.77 22.35 -23.92
N PRO A 87 2.63 22.00 -24.89
CA PRO A 87 4.07 21.96 -24.66
C PRO A 87 4.58 23.37 -24.40
N ALA A 88 5.42 23.53 -23.37
CA ALA A 88 6.15 24.76 -23.11
C ALA A 88 7.20 25.05 -24.20
N ALA A 89 7.76 23.99 -24.80
CA ALA A 89 8.66 24.08 -25.94
C ALA A 89 8.54 22.86 -26.86
N VAL A 90 8.80 23.06 -28.15
CA VAL A 90 8.78 21.99 -29.16
C VAL A 90 10.07 22.03 -29.99
N ILE A 91 10.78 20.91 -30.06
CA ILE A 91 11.95 20.72 -30.92
C ILE A 91 11.54 19.86 -32.11
N ARG A 92 11.77 20.34 -33.33
CA ARG A 92 11.38 19.65 -34.58
C ARG A 92 12.59 19.34 -35.44
N THR A 93 12.65 18.11 -35.95
CA THR A 93 13.61 17.68 -36.98
C THR A 93 12.87 17.11 -38.19
N ALA A 94 13.58 16.68 -39.22
CA ALA A 94 12.98 16.09 -40.40
C ALA A 94 12.28 14.73 -40.13
N SER A 95 12.68 14.02 -39.07
CA SER A 95 12.23 12.66 -38.77
C SER A 95 11.49 12.51 -37.45
N PHE A 96 11.59 13.49 -36.53
CA PHE A 96 10.90 13.43 -35.24
C PHE A 96 10.60 14.81 -34.64
N GLN A 97 9.74 14.81 -33.63
CA GLN A 97 9.39 15.97 -32.82
C GLN A 97 9.49 15.58 -31.34
N ILE A 98 10.04 16.48 -30.52
CA ILE A 98 10.10 16.36 -29.06
C ILE A 98 9.30 17.51 -28.46
N GLU A 99 8.34 17.19 -27.61
CA GLU A 99 7.50 18.12 -26.87
C GLU A 99 7.95 18.15 -25.40
N ILE A 100 8.20 19.35 -24.88
CA ILE A 100 8.70 19.58 -23.53
C ILE A 100 7.63 20.33 -22.74
N SER A 101 7.22 19.75 -21.63
CA SER A 101 6.27 20.36 -20.69
C SER A 101 7.01 21.11 -19.57
N ASN A 102 6.34 22.09 -18.95
CA ASN A 102 6.86 22.86 -17.82
C ASN A 102 7.10 22.03 -16.55
N ASP A 103 6.55 20.81 -16.47
CA ASP A 103 6.72 19.87 -15.35
C ASP A 103 7.90 18.90 -15.55
N ILE A 104 8.70 19.05 -16.61
CA ILE A 104 9.92 18.27 -16.81
C ILE A 104 10.89 18.46 -15.64
N SER A 105 11.49 17.37 -15.14
CA SER A 105 12.52 17.48 -14.10
C SER A 105 13.83 18.02 -14.66
N ASP A 106 14.55 18.81 -13.87
CA ASP A 106 15.88 19.33 -14.24
C ASP A 106 16.86 18.22 -14.62
N THR A 107 16.78 17.08 -13.93
CA THR A 107 17.60 15.89 -14.20
C THR A 107 17.31 15.28 -15.58
N LEU A 108 16.04 15.23 -15.97
CA LEU A 108 15.65 14.69 -17.27
C LEU A 108 16.01 15.67 -18.39
N LEU A 109 15.74 16.96 -18.20
CA LEU A 109 16.08 18.01 -19.17
C LEU A 109 17.60 18.08 -19.43
N SER A 110 18.41 18.04 -18.36
CA SER A 110 19.87 18.05 -18.48
C SER A 110 20.43 16.80 -19.17
N HIS A 111 19.86 15.62 -18.90
CA HIS A 111 20.23 14.40 -19.62
C HIS A 111 19.92 14.51 -21.12
N ILE A 112 18.72 14.98 -21.49
CA ILE A 112 18.35 15.17 -22.89
C ILE A 112 19.35 16.10 -23.59
N LEU A 113 19.65 17.27 -23.01
CA LEU A 113 20.57 18.24 -23.62
C LEU A 113 22.02 17.73 -23.70
N ARG A 114 22.46 16.95 -22.71
CA ARG A 114 23.80 16.34 -22.74
C ARG A 114 23.94 15.34 -23.88
N GLU A 115 23.00 14.43 -24.03
CA GLU A 115 23.08 13.41 -25.08
C GLU A 115 22.99 14.03 -26.49
N VAL A 116 22.24 15.13 -26.65
CA VAL A 116 22.18 15.89 -27.92
C VAL A 116 23.54 16.49 -28.30
N SER A 117 24.41 16.83 -27.34
CA SER A 117 25.76 17.31 -27.65
C SER A 117 26.70 16.24 -28.22
N HIS A 118 26.30 14.96 -28.13
CA HIS A 118 27.04 13.80 -28.64
C HIS A 118 26.46 13.21 -29.93
N ALA A 119 25.35 13.76 -30.42
CA ALA A 119 24.66 13.32 -31.63
C ALA A 119 25.15 14.03 -32.90
#